data_AF-A0A1M3QUZ7-F1
#
_entry.id   AF-A0A1M3QUZ7-F1
#
_cell.length_a   1.000
_cell.length_b   1.000
_cell.length_c   1.000
_cell.angle_alpha   90.00
_cell.angle_beta   90.00
_cell.angle_gamma   90.00
#
_symmetry.space_group_name_H-M   'P 1'
#
loop_
_entity.id
_entity.type
_entity.pdbx_description
1 polymer ?
#
loop_
_entity_poly.entity_id
_entity_poly.type
_entity_poly.pdbx_seq_one_letter_code
_entity_poly.pdbx_strand_id
1 'polypeptide(L)'
;MKRKFQKSLLALLSVSIFLFSACKKDEAPKEDYAAIKKGWVTGTWKQKDITLGVSTSVKVGSTKIPLNAGSSMLDDPTINYLLEQMAGANPFGFTRNNVYTFAADGTYAVEGANDYSIAFSLPVAGKSGKWDTEVYSSVLALFPSTDTRDPHWINNITATTLNLAISINLPGLGDVPMNLLLEKQ
;
A
#
# COMPACT_ATOMS: atom_id res chain seq x y z
N MET A 1 64.38 44.07 7.72
CA MET A 1 63.06 43.97 7.08
C MET A 1 62.18 42.78 7.54
N LYS A 2 62.27 42.28 8.79
CA LYS A 2 61.54 41.05 9.20
C LYS A 2 60.38 41.20 10.19
N ARG A 3 60.14 42.40 10.75
CA ARG A 3 59.13 42.60 11.83
C ARG A 3 57.76 43.15 11.38
N LYS A 4 57.61 43.64 10.14
CA LYS A 4 56.33 44.19 9.66
C LYS A 4 55.40 43.14 9.03
N PHE A 5 55.93 41.99 8.59
CA PHE A 5 55.15 40.94 7.91
C PHE A 5 54.34 40.04 8.87
N GLN A 6 54.78 39.91 10.13
CA GLN A 6 54.10 39.07 11.13
C GLN A 6 52.77 39.65 11.63
N LYS A 7 52.59 40.98 11.62
CA LYS A 7 51.35 41.61 12.09
C LYS A 7 50.21 41.52 11.08
N SER A 8 50.53 41.47 9.78
CA SER A 8 49.54 41.32 8.72
C SER A 8 49.06 39.87 8.57
N LEU A 9 49.90 38.88 8.89
CA LEU A 9 49.53 37.46 8.81
C LEU A 9 48.53 37.05 9.91
N LEU A 10 48.68 37.63 11.12
CA LEU A 10 47.79 37.31 12.25
C LEU A 10 46.38 37.89 12.07
N ALA A 11 46.26 39.08 11.47
CA ALA A 11 44.97 39.71 11.20
C ALA A 11 44.18 38.98 10.09
N LEU A 12 44.88 38.40 9.12
CA LEU A 12 44.25 37.65 8.02
C LEU A 12 43.68 36.30 8.50
N LEU A 13 44.35 35.64 9.47
CA LEU A 13 43.90 34.36 10.02
C LEU A 13 42.63 34.49 10.90
N SER A 14 42.47 35.61 11.61
CA SER A 14 41.30 35.87 12.45
C SER A 14 40.01 36.12 11.66
N VAL A 15 40.11 36.58 10.40
CA VAL A 15 38.93 36.83 9.54
C VAL A 15 38.40 35.53 8.92
N SER A 16 39.26 34.52 8.72
CA SER A 16 38.87 33.23 8.13
C SER A 16 37.97 32.37 9.05
N ILE A 17 38.04 32.58 10.36
CA ILE A 17 37.26 31.79 11.35
C ILE A 17 35.79 32.24 11.38
N PHE A 18 35.51 33.51 11.04
CA PHE A 18 34.14 34.05 11.03
C PHE A 18 33.37 33.74 9.74
N LEU A 19 34.04 33.30 8.67
CA LEU A 19 33.38 32.97 7.40
C LEU A 19 32.69 31.58 7.39
N PHE A 20 32.97 30.72 8.37
CA PHE A 20 32.33 29.41 8.49
C PHE A 20 31.08 29.39 9.40
N SER A 21 30.81 30.48 10.13
CA SER A 21 29.63 30.55 11.02
C SER A 21 28.37 31.09 10.34
N ALA A 22 28.45 31.58 9.10
CA ALA A 22 27.34 32.23 8.40
C ALA A 22 26.61 31.33 7.38
N CYS A 23 27.08 30.10 7.16
CA CYS A 23 26.40 29.15 6.28
C CYS A 23 25.65 28.10 7.11
N LYS A 24 24.73 28.54 7.97
CA LYS A 24 23.62 27.67 8.36
C LYS A 24 22.73 27.59 7.14
N LYS A 25 22.97 26.57 6.32
CA LYS A 25 22.00 26.13 5.32
C LYS A 25 20.76 25.75 6.14
N ASP A 26 19.76 26.63 6.13
CA ASP A 26 18.42 26.28 6.56
C ASP A 26 17.93 25.19 5.61
N GLU A 27 18.26 23.95 5.93
CA GLU A 27 17.59 22.82 5.33
C GLU A 27 16.14 22.92 5.80
N ALA A 28 15.25 23.29 4.88
CA ALA A 28 13.82 23.14 5.09
C ALA A 28 13.59 21.78 5.75
N PRO A 29 12.73 21.67 6.78
CA PRO A 29 12.49 20.40 7.45
C PRO A 29 12.18 19.37 6.36
N LYS A 30 13.04 18.35 6.22
CA LYS A 30 12.73 17.22 5.35
C LYS A 30 11.44 16.65 5.91
N GLU A 31 10.35 16.77 5.17
CA GLU A 31 9.09 16.13 5.53
C GLU A 31 9.38 14.66 5.85
N ASP A 32 8.87 14.21 6.99
CA ASP A 32 9.00 12.82 7.39
C ASP A 32 8.38 11.94 6.31
N TYR A 33 9.15 11.00 5.79
CA TYR A 33 8.71 10.10 4.73
C TYR A 33 7.49 9.25 5.17
N ALA A 34 7.35 8.98 6.48
CA ALA A 34 6.15 8.36 7.02
C ALA A 34 4.92 9.27 6.89
N ALA A 35 5.07 10.58 7.15
CA ALA A 35 4.00 11.56 6.96
C ALA A 35 3.61 11.71 5.48
N ILE A 36 4.58 11.74 4.57
CA ILE A 36 4.33 11.76 3.11
C ILE A 36 3.52 10.54 2.69
N LYS A 37 3.97 9.34 3.07
CA LYS A 37 3.27 8.09 2.73
C LYS A 37 1.88 8.01 3.33
N LYS A 38 1.69 8.47 4.57
CA LYS A 38 0.35 8.57 5.19
C LYS A 38 -0.55 9.54 4.43
N GLY A 39 0.01 10.65 3.94
CA GLY A 39 -0.67 11.56 3.01
C GLY A 39 -1.03 10.91 1.68
N TRP A 40 -0.18 10.03 1.15
CA TRP A 40 -0.51 9.26 -0.06
C TRP A 40 -1.66 8.30 0.19
N VAL A 41 -1.66 7.51 1.28
CA VAL A 41 -2.75 6.57 1.64
C VAL A 41 -4.07 7.30 1.82
N THR A 42 -4.05 8.50 2.41
CA THR A 42 -5.26 9.27 2.68
C THR A 42 -6.00 9.63 1.39
N GLY A 43 -7.31 9.42 1.35
CA GLY A 43 -8.18 9.77 0.23
C GLY A 43 -9.16 8.67 -0.13
N THR A 44 -9.80 8.82 -1.28
CA THR A 44 -10.76 7.84 -1.82
C THR A 44 -10.12 7.08 -2.97
N TRP A 45 -10.30 5.77 -2.95
CA TRP A 45 -9.65 4.83 -3.84
C TRP A 45 -10.68 3.91 -4.46
N LYS A 46 -10.71 3.84 -5.79
CA LYS A 46 -11.50 2.86 -6.52
C LYS A 46 -10.72 1.56 -6.68
N GLN A 47 -11.39 0.42 -6.50
CA GLN A 47 -10.81 -0.84 -6.89
C GLN A 47 -10.56 -0.87 -8.39
N LYS A 48 -9.32 -1.12 -8.78
CA LYS A 48 -8.95 -1.39 -10.16
C LYS A 48 -9.01 -2.88 -10.46
N ASP A 49 -8.39 -3.70 -9.61
CA ASP A 49 -8.31 -5.14 -9.80
C ASP A 49 -7.98 -5.87 -8.49
N ILE A 50 -8.18 -7.19 -8.48
CA ILE A 50 -7.60 -8.12 -7.51
C ILE A 50 -6.83 -9.15 -8.33
N THR A 51 -5.54 -9.31 -8.08
CA THR A 51 -4.68 -10.24 -8.85
C THR A 51 -4.06 -11.30 -7.97
N LEU A 52 -3.71 -12.44 -8.54
CA LEU A 52 -2.94 -13.47 -7.83
C LEU A 52 -1.58 -12.91 -7.38
N GLY A 53 -1.24 -13.07 -6.10
CA GLY A 53 0.03 -12.62 -5.54
C GLY A 53 1.20 -13.54 -5.89
N VAL A 54 0.92 -14.81 -6.16
CA VAL A 54 1.92 -15.84 -6.46
C VAL A 54 1.47 -16.74 -7.60
N SER A 55 2.42 -17.24 -8.37
CA SER A 55 2.15 -18.28 -9.35
C SER A 55 1.91 -19.61 -8.63
N THR A 56 0.88 -20.32 -9.06
CA THR A 56 0.49 -21.62 -8.52
C THR A 56 -0.08 -22.48 -9.63
N SER A 57 -0.71 -23.60 -9.28
CA SER A 57 -1.43 -24.43 -10.22
C SER A 57 -2.56 -25.15 -9.52
N VAL A 58 -3.68 -25.30 -10.22
CA VAL A 58 -4.80 -26.11 -9.75
C VAL A 58 -4.88 -27.39 -10.57
N LYS A 59 -5.31 -28.48 -9.94
CA LYS A 59 -5.53 -29.76 -10.61
C LYS A 59 -7.02 -29.91 -10.91
N VAL A 60 -7.37 -30.02 -12.19
CA VAL A 60 -8.73 -30.30 -12.65
C VAL A 60 -8.71 -31.65 -13.37
N GLY A 61 -9.30 -32.67 -12.73
CA GLY A 61 -9.17 -34.05 -13.18
C GLY A 61 -7.70 -34.50 -13.17
N SER A 62 -7.19 -34.95 -14.32
CA SER A 62 -5.77 -35.32 -14.49
C SER A 62 -4.89 -34.16 -14.96
N THR A 63 -5.46 -33.00 -15.29
CA THR A 63 -4.74 -31.87 -15.87
C THR A 63 -4.32 -30.86 -14.81
N LYS A 64 -3.06 -30.44 -14.85
CA LYS A 64 -2.52 -29.37 -14.01
C LYS A 64 -2.60 -28.06 -14.78
N ILE A 65 -3.43 -27.12 -14.32
CA ILE A 65 -3.62 -25.83 -14.95
C ILE A 65 -2.74 -24.80 -14.20
N PRO A 66 -1.76 -24.17 -14.88
CA PRO A 66 -0.94 -23.14 -14.26
C PRO A 66 -1.74 -21.86 -14.07
N LEU A 67 -1.57 -21.21 -12.91
CA LEU A 67 -2.10 -19.89 -12.60
C LEU A 67 -0.91 -18.98 -12.30
N ASN A 68 -0.82 -17.83 -12.96
CA ASN A 68 0.35 -16.97 -12.87
C ASN A 68 0.12 -15.84 -11.87
N ALA A 69 1.16 -15.43 -11.16
CA ALA A 69 1.15 -14.18 -10.41
C ALA A 69 0.77 -13.02 -11.34
N GLY A 70 -0.06 -12.11 -10.85
CA GLY A 70 -0.58 -10.98 -11.61
C GLY A 70 -1.80 -11.29 -12.48
N SER A 71 -2.21 -12.55 -12.65
CA SER A 71 -3.49 -12.87 -13.30
C SER A 71 -4.66 -12.27 -12.51
N SER A 72 -5.58 -11.62 -13.22
CA SER A 72 -6.75 -10.95 -12.64
C SER A 72 -7.80 -11.96 -12.16
N MET A 73 -8.26 -11.80 -10.92
CA MET A 73 -9.40 -12.54 -10.39
C MET A 73 -10.73 -12.08 -10.99
N LEU A 74 -10.75 -10.89 -11.61
CA LEU A 74 -11.92 -10.33 -12.27
C LEU A 74 -12.03 -10.75 -13.74
N ASP A 75 -10.90 -10.71 -14.46
CA ASP A 75 -10.90 -10.66 -15.92
C ASP A 75 -10.04 -11.76 -16.58
N ASP A 76 -9.24 -12.53 -15.83
CA ASP A 76 -8.49 -13.65 -16.43
C ASP A 76 -9.46 -14.78 -16.82
N PRO A 77 -9.54 -15.17 -18.11
CA PRO A 77 -10.53 -16.13 -18.57
C PRO A 77 -10.33 -17.54 -17.99
N THR A 78 -9.09 -17.91 -17.67
CA THR A 78 -8.78 -19.22 -17.07
C THR A 78 -9.26 -19.25 -15.63
N ILE A 79 -8.97 -18.20 -14.86
CA ILE A 79 -9.42 -18.09 -13.47
C ILE A 79 -10.95 -17.99 -13.41
N ASN A 80 -11.55 -17.16 -14.26
CA ASN A 80 -13.00 -16.99 -14.31
C ASN A 80 -13.71 -18.31 -14.60
N TYR A 81 -13.24 -19.06 -15.61
CA TYR A 81 -13.77 -20.40 -15.90
C TYR A 81 -13.66 -21.34 -14.69
N LEU A 82 -12.52 -21.37 -14.00
CA LEU A 82 -12.33 -22.22 -12.83
C LEU A 82 -13.27 -21.84 -11.68
N LEU A 83 -13.43 -20.56 -11.40
CA LEU A 83 -14.31 -20.07 -10.35
C LEU A 83 -15.79 -20.36 -10.68
N GLU A 84 -16.20 -20.19 -11.93
CA GLU A 84 -17.55 -20.54 -12.39
C GLU A 84 -17.83 -22.04 -12.24
N GLN A 85 -16.86 -22.92 -12.57
CA GLN A 85 -17.02 -24.36 -12.38
C GLN A 85 -17.11 -24.76 -10.90
N MET A 86 -16.44 -24.02 -10.00
CA MET A 86 -16.40 -24.33 -8.57
C MET A 86 -17.56 -23.73 -7.78
N ALA A 87 -17.96 -22.50 -8.10
CA ALA A 87 -18.90 -21.70 -7.32
C ALA A 87 -20.18 -21.31 -8.10
N GLY A 88 -20.30 -21.71 -9.36
CA GLY A 88 -21.43 -21.37 -10.24
C GLY A 88 -21.39 -19.95 -10.82
N ALA A 89 -20.51 -19.09 -10.31
CA ALA A 89 -20.24 -17.74 -10.80
C ALA A 89 -18.87 -17.28 -10.28
N ASN A 90 -18.30 -16.22 -10.86
CA ASN A 90 -17.09 -15.60 -10.33
C ASN A 90 -17.43 -14.65 -9.16
N PRO A 91 -17.06 -14.99 -7.91
CA PRO A 91 -17.38 -14.18 -6.74
C PRO A 91 -16.69 -12.80 -6.75
N PHE A 92 -15.55 -12.68 -7.42
CA PHE A 92 -14.82 -11.43 -7.50
C PHE A 92 -15.54 -10.38 -8.35
N GLY A 93 -16.44 -10.79 -9.26
CA GLY A 93 -17.17 -9.87 -10.13
C GLY A 93 -17.92 -8.76 -9.38
N PHE A 94 -18.38 -9.04 -8.15
CA PHE A 94 -19.06 -8.06 -7.31
C PHE A 94 -18.12 -6.98 -6.72
N THR A 95 -16.82 -7.26 -6.65
CA THR A 95 -15.81 -6.38 -6.04
C THR A 95 -15.36 -5.24 -6.96
N ARG A 96 -15.62 -5.33 -8.28
CA ARG A 96 -15.17 -4.37 -9.30
C ARG A 96 -15.49 -2.92 -8.97
N ASN A 97 -16.58 -2.71 -8.24
CA ASN A 97 -17.06 -1.38 -7.89
C ASN A 97 -16.73 -0.94 -6.47
N ASN A 98 -15.97 -1.72 -5.70
CA ASN A 98 -15.62 -1.34 -4.34
C ASN A 98 -14.83 -0.02 -4.32
N VAL A 99 -15.17 0.85 -3.37
CA VAL A 99 -14.49 2.13 -3.09
C VAL A 99 -14.01 2.10 -1.65
N TYR A 100 -12.76 2.51 -1.43
CA TYR A 100 -12.10 2.53 -0.14
C TYR A 100 -11.74 3.96 0.20
N THR A 101 -12.22 4.47 1.32
CA THR A 101 -11.87 5.79 1.82
C THR A 101 -11.03 5.63 3.07
N PHE A 102 -9.83 6.22 3.05
CA PHE A 102 -8.93 6.33 4.20
C PHE A 102 -8.86 7.81 4.58
N ALA A 103 -9.57 8.23 5.62
CA ALA A 103 -9.62 9.63 6.04
C ALA A 103 -8.39 10.00 6.88
N ALA A 104 -8.03 11.28 6.85
CA ALA A 104 -6.85 11.82 7.55
C ALA A 104 -6.94 11.68 9.08
N ASP A 105 -8.15 11.54 9.63
CA ASP A 105 -8.41 11.32 11.06
C ASP A 105 -8.20 9.86 11.51
N GLY A 106 -7.72 9.00 10.59
CA GLY A 106 -7.49 7.59 10.83
C GLY A 106 -8.75 6.74 10.80
N THR A 107 -9.87 7.21 10.25
CA THR A 107 -11.05 6.37 9.95
C THR A 107 -10.99 5.82 8.53
N TYR A 108 -11.53 4.62 8.32
CA TYR A 108 -11.75 4.12 6.96
C TYR A 108 -13.19 3.67 6.76
N ALA A 109 -13.61 3.68 5.49
CA ALA A 109 -14.86 3.12 5.03
C ALA A 109 -14.64 2.38 3.70
N VAL A 110 -15.41 1.31 3.48
CA VAL A 110 -15.42 0.50 2.26
C VAL A 110 -16.86 0.41 1.76
N GLU A 111 -17.11 0.96 0.59
CA GLU A 111 -18.39 0.93 -0.10
C GLU A 111 -18.33 -0.12 -1.21
N GLY A 112 -19.12 -1.18 -1.06
CA GLY A 112 -19.26 -2.24 -2.05
C GLY A 112 -20.71 -2.41 -2.49
N ALA A 113 -20.94 -3.21 -3.52
CA ALA A 113 -22.30 -3.51 -3.98
C ALA A 113 -23.14 -4.23 -2.91
N ASN A 114 -22.49 -5.03 -2.07
CA ASN A 114 -23.09 -5.74 -0.93
C ASN A 114 -21.98 -6.22 0.03
N ASP A 115 -22.34 -6.86 1.13
CA ASP A 115 -21.38 -7.35 2.14
C ASP A 115 -20.45 -8.42 1.57
N TYR A 116 -20.94 -9.25 0.63
CA TYR A 116 -20.12 -10.27 -0.03
C TYR A 116 -18.99 -9.64 -0.86
N SER A 117 -19.24 -8.53 -1.55
CA SER A 117 -18.20 -7.89 -2.35
C SER A 117 -17.03 -7.39 -1.50
N ILE A 118 -17.28 -7.08 -0.23
CA ILE A 118 -16.24 -6.64 0.70
C ILE A 118 -15.53 -7.85 1.30
N ALA A 119 -16.27 -8.94 1.58
CA ALA A 119 -15.67 -10.18 2.04
C ALA A 119 -14.65 -10.77 1.04
N PHE A 120 -14.84 -10.56 -0.26
CA PHE A 120 -13.91 -10.99 -1.31
C PHE A 120 -12.79 -9.99 -1.63
N SER A 121 -12.66 -8.88 -0.91
CA SER A 121 -11.54 -7.93 -1.08
C SER A 121 -10.80 -7.61 0.21
N LEU A 122 -11.51 -7.51 1.34
CA LEU A 122 -10.99 -7.32 2.69
C LEU A 122 -11.83 -8.13 3.71
N PRO A 123 -11.66 -9.47 3.76
CA PRO A 123 -12.54 -10.35 4.53
C PRO A 123 -12.60 -10.06 6.03
N VAL A 124 -11.52 -9.54 6.62
CA VAL A 124 -11.45 -9.28 8.07
C VAL A 124 -11.78 -7.83 8.39
N ALA A 125 -11.27 -6.86 7.61
CA ALA A 125 -11.56 -5.44 7.83
C ALA A 125 -13.03 -5.05 7.65
N GLY A 126 -13.78 -5.72 6.77
CA GLY A 126 -15.20 -5.36 6.56
C GLY A 126 -15.39 -3.91 6.08
N LYS A 127 -16.49 -3.27 6.52
CA LYS A 127 -16.96 -2.00 5.92
C LYS A 127 -16.33 -0.73 6.47
N SER A 128 -15.85 -0.72 7.71
CA SER A 128 -15.42 0.52 8.35
C SER A 128 -14.66 0.24 9.62
N GLY A 129 -13.82 1.20 10.01
CA GLY A 129 -13.10 1.14 11.28
C GLY A 129 -12.04 2.23 11.38
N LYS A 130 -10.95 1.91 12.07
CA LYS A 130 -9.75 2.76 12.13
C LYS A 130 -8.63 2.19 11.28
N TRP A 131 -7.77 3.04 10.77
CA TRP A 131 -6.55 2.62 10.06
C TRP A 131 -5.34 3.40 10.56
N ASP A 132 -4.18 2.77 10.44
CA ASP A 132 -2.90 3.45 10.59
C ASP A 132 -1.83 2.81 9.69
N THR A 133 -0.68 3.49 9.58
CA THR A 133 0.50 2.90 8.96
C THR A 133 1.46 2.39 10.02
N GLU A 134 1.97 1.18 9.82
CA GLU A 134 2.93 0.55 10.72
C GLU A 134 4.22 0.16 9.97
N VAL A 135 5.25 -0.25 10.73
CA VAL A 135 6.52 -0.78 10.21
C VAL A 135 7.11 0.14 9.12
N TYR A 136 7.54 1.34 9.52
CA TYR A 136 8.09 2.36 8.62
C TYR A 136 7.16 2.75 7.46
N SER A 137 5.85 2.71 7.71
CA SER A 137 4.79 2.94 6.71
C SER A 137 4.83 1.99 5.52
N SER A 138 5.15 0.72 5.79
CA SER A 138 5.10 -0.38 4.81
C SER A 138 3.91 -1.31 5.04
N VAL A 139 3.20 -1.16 6.16
CA VAL A 139 1.97 -1.90 6.46
C VAL A 139 0.83 -0.91 6.61
N LEU A 140 -0.27 -1.14 5.92
CA LEU A 140 -1.57 -0.53 6.19
C LEU A 140 -2.33 -1.46 7.13
N ALA A 141 -2.49 -1.06 8.38
CA ALA A 141 -3.23 -1.84 9.38
C ALA A 141 -4.65 -1.31 9.50
N LEU A 142 -5.63 -2.19 9.33
CA LEU A 142 -7.05 -1.89 9.48
C LEU A 142 -7.55 -2.49 10.80
N PHE A 143 -8.36 -1.72 11.53
CA PHE A 143 -8.90 -2.05 12.83
C PHE A 143 -10.42 -1.93 12.76
N PRO A 144 -11.14 -2.99 12.35
CA PRO A 144 -12.62 -2.98 12.29
C PRO A 144 -13.27 -2.88 13.67
N SER A 145 -12.56 -3.32 14.71
CA SER A 145 -12.92 -3.15 16.11
C SER A 145 -11.64 -2.96 16.93
N THR A 146 -11.77 -2.63 18.23
CA THR A 146 -10.63 -2.43 19.12
C THR A 146 -9.75 -3.67 19.29
N ASP A 147 -10.33 -4.86 19.15
CA ASP A 147 -9.66 -6.13 19.43
C ASP A 147 -9.30 -6.91 18.16
N THR A 148 -9.61 -6.35 16.98
CA THR A 148 -9.33 -6.97 15.69
C THR A 148 -8.37 -6.12 14.88
N ARG A 149 -7.32 -6.76 14.35
CA ARG A 149 -6.31 -6.13 13.52
C ARG A 149 -6.13 -6.91 12.23
N ASP A 150 -6.26 -6.24 11.10
CA ASP A 150 -6.12 -6.78 9.75
C ASP A 150 -4.99 -6.05 9.01
N PRO A 151 -3.76 -6.58 9.02
CA PRO A 151 -2.61 -5.94 8.38
C PRO A 151 -2.49 -6.30 6.90
N HIS A 152 -2.20 -5.29 6.08
CA HIS A 152 -1.91 -5.45 4.66
C HIS A 152 -0.56 -4.82 4.31
N TRP A 153 0.32 -5.58 3.68
CA TRP A 153 1.59 -5.04 3.20
C TRP A 153 1.35 -4.12 2.02
N ILE A 154 1.97 -2.94 2.04
CA ILE A 154 1.96 -2.01 0.91
C ILE A 154 3.06 -2.44 -0.04
N ASN A 155 2.71 -3.20 -1.08
CA ASN A 155 3.65 -3.62 -2.13
C ASN A 155 4.16 -2.40 -2.92
N ASN A 156 3.28 -1.42 -3.16
CA ASN A 156 3.62 -0.15 -3.80
C ASN A 156 2.59 0.92 -3.44
N ILE A 157 3.05 2.17 -3.31
CA ILE A 157 2.17 3.33 -3.13
C ILE A 157 2.75 4.56 -3.83
N THR A 158 1.89 5.29 -4.52
CA THR A 158 2.17 6.59 -5.11
C THR A 158 1.03 7.55 -4.79
N ALA A 159 1.08 8.77 -5.34
CA ALA A 159 -0.02 9.72 -5.20
C ALA A 159 -1.35 9.24 -5.85
N THR A 160 -1.30 8.31 -6.81
CA THR A 160 -2.49 7.88 -7.59
C THR A 160 -2.75 6.38 -7.55
N THR A 161 -1.80 5.57 -7.08
CA THR A 161 -1.93 4.11 -7.02
C THR A 161 -1.57 3.55 -5.66
N LEU A 162 -2.30 2.52 -5.24
CA LEU A 162 -2.04 1.77 -4.02
C LEU A 162 -2.19 0.28 -4.32
N ASN A 163 -1.16 -0.50 -4.02
CA ASN A 163 -1.13 -1.95 -4.19
C ASN A 163 -0.92 -2.59 -2.81
N LEU A 164 -1.94 -3.28 -2.33
CA LEU A 164 -1.95 -3.96 -1.04
C LEU A 164 -1.85 -5.47 -1.23
N ALA A 165 -0.96 -6.13 -0.51
CA ALA A 165 -0.99 -7.57 -0.36
C ALA A 165 -2.12 -7.94 0.62
N ILE A 166 -3.01 -8.81 0.17
CA ILE A 166 -4.14 -9.33 0.94
C ILE A 166 -4.10 -10.87 0.91
N SER A 167 -4.81 -11.50 1.83
CA SER A 167 -5.03 -12.94 1.83
C SER A 167 -6.53 -13.20 1.79
N ILE A 168 -6.98 -14.02 0.84
CA ILE A 168 -8.38 -14.39 0.71
C ILE A 168 -8.48 -15.91 0.80
N ASN A 169 -9.36 -16.38 1.68
CA ASN A 169 -9.70 -17.79 1.75
C ASN A 169 -10.64 -18.14 0.61
N LEU A 170 -10.19 -19.01 -0.29
CA LEU A 170 -11.00 -19.56 -1.36
C LEU A 170 -11.42 -20.99 -1.00
N PRO A 171 -12.74 -21.30 -1.01
CA PRO A 171 -13.21 -22.66 -0.80
C PRO A 171 -12.50 -23.67 -1.72
N GLY A 172 -11.89 -24.69 -1.13
CA GLY A 172 -11.14 -25.72 -1.85
C GLY A 172 -9.69 -25.38 -2.22
N LEU A 173 -9.27 -24.11 -2.11
CA LEU A 173 -7.88 -23.68 -2.31
C LEU A 173 -7.20 -23.23 -1.01
N GLY A 174 -7.98 -22.87 0.02
CA GLY A 174 -7.47 -22.33 1.28
C GLY A 174 -7.09 -20.86 1.15
N ASP A 175 -6.15 -20.40 1.97
CA ASP A 175 -5.69 -19.02 1.97
C ASP A 175 -4.78 -18.75 0.75
N VAL A 176 -5.22 -17.85 -0.11
CA VAL A 176 -4.51 -17.48 -1.33
C VAL A 176 -4.02 -16.03 -1.22
N PRO A 177 -2.71 -15.79 -1.37
CA PRO A 177 -2.17 -14.44 -1.37
C PRO A 177 -2.55 -13.74 -2.68
N MET A 178 -3.04 -12.51 -2.55
CA MET A 178 -3.50 -11.68 -3.66
C MET A 178 -3.00 -10.25 -3.52
N ASN A 179 -3.10 -9.49 -4.60
CA ASN A 179 -2.85 -8.05 -4.60
C ASN A 179 -4.15 -7.32 -4.88
N LEU A 180 -4.57 -6.46 -3.95
CA LEU A 180 -5.64 -5.49 -4.16
C LEU A 180 -5.05 -4.24 -4.79
N LEU A 181 -5.44 -3.97 -6.03
CA LEU A 181 -4.96 -2.83 -6.81
C LEU A 181 -6.01 -1.72 -6.76
N LEU A 182 -5.58 -0.56 -6.28
CA LEU A 182 -6.43 0.60 -6.06
C LEU A 182 -5.91 1.81 -6.83
N GLU A 183 -6.83 2.61 -7.35
CA GLU A 183 -6.56 3.86 -8.07
C GLU A 183 -7.30 5.01 -7.40
N LYS A 184 -6.61 6.13 -7.19
CA LYS A 184 -7.18 7.28 -6.47
C LYS A 184 -8.22 8.00 -7.33
N GLN A 185 -9.32 8.43 -6.71
CA GLN A 185 -10.39 9.20 -7.36
C GLN A 185 -10.14 10.71 -7.31
#